data_AF-A0A1F4A7B2-F1
#
_entry.id   AF-A0A1F4A7B2-F1
#
_cell.length_a   1.000
_cell.length_b   1.000
_cell.length_c   1.000
_cell.angle_alpha   90.00
_cell.angle_beta   90.00
_cell.angle_gamma   90.00
#
_symmetry.space_group_name_H-M   'P 1'
#
loop_
_entity.id
_entity.type
_entity.pdbx_description
1 polymer ?
#
loop_
_entity_poly.entity_id
_entity_poly.type
_entity_poly.pdbx_seq_one_letter_code
_entity_poly.pdbx_strand_id
1 'polypeptide(L)' 'MRIALEDLKLEHLAVLYPGTQRYKLSDQVTVVPLAALAGGGMDSLFPRRRTRTTHRIRETSTIGA' A
#
# COMPACT_ATOMS: atom_id res chain seq x y z
N MET A 1 -6.19 -18.11 -0.29
CA MET A 1 -6.46 -16.70 0.06
C MET A 1 -7.03 -15.85 -1.09
N ARG A 2 -6.93 -16.28 -2.37
CA ARG A 2 -7.54 -15.56 -3.50
C ARG A 2 -9.08 -15.60 -3.51
N ILE A 3 -9.66 -16.72 -3.07
CA ILE A 3 -11.12 -16.93 -3.02
C ILE A 3 -11.82 -15.84 -2.21
N ALA A 4 -11.26 -15.43 -1.06
CA ALA A 4 -11.86 -14.40 -0.22
C ALA A 4 -11.88 -13.00 -0.88
N LEU A 5 -10.94 -12.69 -1.78
CA LEU A 5 -10.95 -11.42 -2.51
C LEU A 5 -12.11 -11.37 -3.50
N GLU A 6 -12.29 -12.45 -4.27
CA GLU A 6 -13.28 -12.51 -5.34
C GLU A 6 -14.70 -12.71 -4.78
N ASP A 7 -14.88 -13.57 -3.79
CA ASP A 7 -16.18 -13.91 -3.19
C ASP A 7 -16.76 -12.73 -2.38
N LEU A 8 -15.91 -12.05 -1.61
CA LEU A 8 -16.31 -10.91 -0.78
C LEU A 8 -16.11 -9.55 -1.48
N LYS A 9 -15.68 -9.55 -2.75
CA LYS A 9 -15.40 -8.35 -3.55
C LYS A 9 -14.50 -7.34 -2.83
N LEU A 10 -13.44 -7.84 -2.19
CA LEU A 10 -12.52 -7.00 -1.43
C LEU A 10 -11.51 -6.33 -2.35
N GLU A 11 -11.29 -5.03 -2.16
CA GLU A 11 -10.23 -4.29 -2.87
C GLU A 11 -8.83 -4.64 -2.36
N HIS A 12 -8.70 -4.99 -1.08
CA HIS A 12 -7.42 -5.36 -0.45
C HIS A 12 -7.64 -6.24 0.79
N LEU A 13 -6.76 -7.21 1.00
CA LEU A 13 -6.75 -8.09 2.16
C LEU A 13 -5.50 -7.87 3.01
N ALA A 14 -5.68 -7.59 4.30
CA ALA A 14 -4.60 -7.56 5.29
C ALA A 14 -4.63 -8.85 6.13
N VAL A 15 -3.56 -9.64 6.10
CA VAL A 15 -3.43 -10.86 6.90
C VAL A 15 -2.57 -10.57 8.12
N LEU A 16 -3.19 -10.61 9.30
CA LEU A 16 -2.49 -10.45 10.57
C LEU A 16 -1.94 -11.79 11.06
N TYR A 17 -0.68 -11.79 11.47
CA TYR A 17 -0.01 -13.02 11.91
C TYR A 17 1.05 -12.74 13.00
N PRO A 18 1.44 -13.75 13.80
CA PRO A 18 2.36 -13.59 14.93
C PRO A 18 3.84 -13.57 14.50
N GLY A 19 4.16 -13.02 13.32
CA GLY A 19 5.53 -12.79 12.90
C GLY A 19 5.95 -11.33 13.06
N THR A 20 7.16 -11.04 12.58
CA THR A 20 7.80 -9.72 12.75
C THR A 20 7.91 -8.93 11.47
N GLN A 21 7.69 -9.56 10.31
CA GLN A 21 7.95 -8.94 9.02
C GLN A 21 6.66 -8.61 8.27
N ARG A 22 6.61 -7.39 7.72
CA ARG A 22 5.59 -7.01 6.74
C ARG A 22 6.08 -7.35 5.35
N TYR A 23 5.22 -7.99 4.57
CA TYR A 23 5.51 -8.29 3.16
C TYR A 23 4.24 -8.38 2.33
N LYS A 24 4.39 -8.19 1.01
CA LYS A 24 3.29 -8.41 0.07
C LYS A 24 3.23 -9.90 -0.27
N LEU A 25 2.07 -10.50 -0.10
CA LEU A 25 1.82 -11.87 -0.54
C LEU A 25 1.31 -11.89 -1.99
N SER A 26 0.57 -10.86 -2.38
CA SER A 26 0.19 -10.56 -3.77
C SER A 26 -0.15 -9.07 -3.91
N ASP A 27 -0.51 -8.61 -5.11
CA ASP A 27 -0.81 -7.19 -5.37
C ASP A 27 -1.89 -6.62 -4.44
N GLN A 28 -2.89 -7.43 -4.09
CA GLN A 28 -4.04 -7.06 -3.26
C GLN A 28 -3.99 -7.71 -1.86
N VAL A 29 -2.90 -8.40 -1.51
CA VAL A 29 -2.77 -9.09 -0.21
C VAL A 29 -1.48 -8.68 0.48
N THR A 30 -1.61 -8.08 1.66
CA THR A 30 -0.47 -7.70 2.50
C THR A 30 -0.49 -8.45 3.81
N VAL A 31 0.63 -9.03 4.18
CA VAL A 31 0.82 -9.69 5.46
C VAL A 31 1.42 -8.70 6.44
N VAL A 32 0.79 -8.56 7.61
CA VAL A 32 1.11 -7.54 8.62
C VAL A 32 1.39 -8.20 9.97
N PRO A 33 2.50 -7.86 10.64
CA PRO A 33 2.78 -8.29 12.01
C PRO A 33 1.69 -7.87 12.98
N LEU A 34 1.28 -8.78 13.87
CA LEU A 34 0.30 -8.47 14.92
C LEU A 34 0.71 -7.24 15.75
N ALA A 35 2.00 -7.10 16.06
CA ALA A 35 2.53 -5.95 16.80
C ALA A 35 2.29 -4.60 16.11
N ALA A 36 2.11 -4.57 14.78
CA ALA A 36 1.86 -3.33 14.06
C ALA A 36 0.51 -2.70 14.42
N LEU A 37 -0.47 -3.48 14.85
CA LEU A 37 -1.78 -2.97 15.29
C LEU A 37 -1.68 -2.05 16.50
N ALA A 38 -0.76 -2.34 17.42
CA ALA A 38 -0.60 -1.56 18.64
C ALA A 38 -0.13 -0.12 18.39
N GLY A 39 0.53 0.13 17.25
CA GLY A 39 1.14 1.43 16.95
C GLY A 39 0.23 2.46 16.25
N GLY A 40 -0.95 2.06 15.76
CA GLY A 40 -1.78 3.00 14.97
C GLY A 40 -3.12 2.47 14.47
N GLY A 41 -3.65 1.37 15.02
CA GLY A 41 -4.97 0.85 14.64
C GLY A 41 -5.09 0.53 13.14
N MET A 42 -6.20 0.93 12.51
CA MET A 42 -6.49 0.60 11.10
C MET A 42 -5.50 1.24 10.10
N ASP A 43 -4.98 2.43 10.40
CA ASP A 43 -3.99 3.10 9.53
C ASP A 43 -2.68 2.31 9.44
N SER A 44 -2.37 1.52 10.48
CA SER A 44 -1.21 0.63 10.47
C SER A 44 -1.38 -0.52 9.46
N LEU A 45 -2.61 -1.00 9.23
CA LEU A 45 -2.91 -2.10 8.31
C LEU A 45 -2.93 -1.64 6.85
N PHE A 46 -3.53 -0.48 6.60
CA PHE A 46 -3.74 0.08 5.27
C PHE A 46 -3.07 1.46 5.18
N PRO A 47 -1.74 1.52 4.99
CA PRO A 47 -1.08 2.81 4.88
C PRO A 47 -1.67 3.58 3.70
N ARG A 48 -2.20 4.79 3.95
CA ARG A 48 -2.72 5.66 2.91
C ARG A 48 -1.71 5.78 1.79
N ARG A 49 -2.09 5.30 0.60
CA ARG A 49 -1.28 5.35 -0.61
C ARG A 49 -1.01 6.83 -0.92
N ARG A 50 0.16 7.33 -0.50
CA ARG A 50 0.58 8.69 -0.84
C ARG A 50 0.66 8.76 -2.36
N THR A 51 -0.25 9.53 -2.96
CA THR A 51 -0.22 9.80 -4.39
C THR A 51 1.06 10.55 -4.69
N ARG A 52 1.97 9.88 -5.41
CA ARG A 52 3.22 10.50 -5.84
C ARG A 52 2.91 11.47 -6.98
N THR A 53 2.64 12.73 -6.63
CA THR A 53 2.56 13.84 -7.60
C THR A 53 3.90 13.95 -8.28
N THR A 54 3.96 13.47 -9.53
CA THR A 54 5.15 13.57 -10.36
C THR A 54 5.19 14.99 -10.91
N HIS A 55 5.94 15.87 -10.23
CA HIS A 55 6.29 17.19 -10.75
C HIS A 55 7.24 16.99 -11.94
N ARG A 56 6.68 16.91 -13.15
CA ARG A 56 7.47 16.96 -14.37
C ARG A 56 7.78 18.44 -14.64
N ILE A 57 8.95 18.89 -14.18
CA ILE A 57 9.52 20.19 -14.53
C ILE A 57 9.68 20.21 -16.05
N ARG A 58 8.94 21.09 -16.72
CA ARG A 58 9.17 21.40 -18.13
C ARG A 58 10.21 22.50 -18.20
N GLU A 59 11.46 22.15 -18.48
CA GLU A 59 12.41 23.09 -19.05
C GLU A 59 11.98 23.34 -20.49
N THR A 60 11.23 24.42 -20.69
CA THR A 60 11.08 25.00 -22.02
C THR A 60 12.33 25.82 -22.30
N SER A 61 13.21 25.25 -23.13
CA SER A 61 14.19 25.96 -23.92
C SER A 61 13.54 27.24 -24.48
N THR A 62 14.06 28.40 -24.09
CA THR A 62 13.78 29.65 -24.78
C THR A 62 15.04 30.02 -25.55
N ILE A 63 14.90 29.87 -26.85
CA ILE A 63 15.74 30.43 -27.91
C ILE A 63 15.61 31.96 -27.86
N GLY A 64 16.72 32.67 -27.92
CA GLY A 64 16.81 34.11 -28.18
C GLY A 64 18.30 34.45 -28.32
N ALA A 65 18.83 34.45 -29.54
CA ALA A 65 18.86 35.56 -30.50
C ALA A 65 20.06 36.47 -30.23
#